data_AF-A0A8X7WRA6-F1
#
_entry.id   AF-A0A8X7WRA6-F1
#
_cell.length_a   1.000
_cell.length_b   1.000
_cell.length_c   1.000
_cell.angle_alpha   90.00
_cell.angle_beta   90.00
_cell.angle_gamma   90.00
#
_symmetry.space_group_name_H-M   'P 1'
#
loop_
_entity.id
_entity.type
_entity.pdbx_description
1 polymer ?
#
loop_
_entity_poly.entity_id
_entity_poly.type
_entity_poly.pdbx_seq_one_letter_code
_entity_poly.pdbx_strand_id
1 'polypeptide(L)'
;MDHNELPMNLREDKISEETKKLISSLPTDKDYRGNLCKYQGCWYYYNTLQAVINFQKHFQPQETDVILASSPKSGTTWLKALTVALLERSKHVDDDDPLNHHPLLSDNPHGIVPFFENNLYLKSSTPDLTKYSSSSPSPRLFATHMPLHTLKEGLKGSPCKIVFMCRNAKDALISLWYFRCKYQKLEVTRSVLESMFESLCRGVNFYGPIWDHVLSYWRGSLEDPSRVLFMKYEEMKEEPYAQLTRLAEFLGCPFTEEEEERRCGQDLGTLLPA
;
A
#
# COMPACT_ATOMS: atom_id res chain seq x y z
N MET A 1 -18.11 -21.31 -11.99
CA MET A 1 -18.21 -19.84 -11.84
C MET A 1 -17.76 -19.24 -13.16
N ASP A 2 -18.53 -18.31 -13.71
CA ASP A 2 -18.16 -17.63 -14.95
C ASP A 2 -16.87 -16.81 -14.71
N HIS A 3 -15.90 -16.90 -15.62
CA HIS A 3 -14.61 -16.18 -15.50
C HIS A 3 -14.81 -14.65 -15.45
N ASN A 4 -15.95 -14.15 -15.95
CA ASN A 4 -16.30 -12.73 -15.91
C ASN A 4 -16.84 -12.21 -14.56
N GLU A 5 -17.19 -13.09 -13.61
CA GLU A 5 -17.68 -12.68 -12.28
C GLU A 5 -16.54 -12.44 -11.26
N LEU A 6 -15.32 -12.89 -11.56
CA LEU A 6 -14.17 -12.70 -10.68
C LEU A 6 -13.62 -11.26 -10.78
N PRO A 7 -13.12 -10.68 -9.68
CA PRO A 7 -12.31 -9.45 -9.71
C PRO A 7 -11.14 -9.57 -10.70
N MET A 8 -10.78 -8.50 -11.44
CA MET A 8 -9.74 -8.56 -12.47
C MET A 8 -8.41 -9.16 -11.98
N ASN A 9 -8.01 -8.87 -10.73
CA ASN A 9 -6.76 -9.38 -10.16
C ASN A 9 -6.78 -10.89 -9.86
N LEU A 10 -7.95 -11.53 -9.92
CA LEU A 10 -8.14 -12.97 -9.78
C LEU A 10 -8.39 -13.70 -11.10
N ARG A 11 -8.61 -12.97 -12.19
CA ARG A 11 -8.79 -13.60 -13.50
C ARG A 11 -7.45 -14.08 -14.04
N GLU A 12 -7.53 -14.86 -15.10
CA GLU A 12 -6.37 -15.36 -15.87
C GLU A 12 -6.47 -14.95 -17.36
N ASP A 13 -7.31 -13.97 -17.68
CA ASP A 13 -7.80 -13.65 -19.03
C ASP A 13 -6.98 -12.59 -19.79
N LYS A 14 -5.90 -12.04 -19.20
CA LYS A 14 -5.09 -10.95 -19.81
C LYS A 14 -3.59 -11.03 -19.49
N ILE A 15 -3.04 -12.24 -19.52
CA ILE A 15 -1.62 -12.50 -19.24
C ILE A 15 -0.86 -12.61 -20.57
N SER A 16 0.27 -11.92 -20.71
CA SER A 16 1.12 -12.02 -21.91
C SER A 16 1.75 -13.39 -22.03
N GLU A 17 2.13 -13.82 -23.24
CA GLU A 17 2.76 -15.12 -23.46
C GLU A 17 4.10 -15.26 -22.72
N GLU A 18 4.87 -14.17 -22.61
CA GLU A 18 6.10 -14.17 -21.81
C GLU A 18 5.82 -14.42 -20.34
N THR A 19 4.77 -13.79 -19.78
CA THR A 19 4.39 -13.99 -18.39
C THR A 19 3.79 -15.39 -18.16
N LYS A 20 3.02 -15.94 -19.11
CA LYS A 20 2.57 -17.34 -19.03
C LYS A 20 3.75 -18.31 -18.99
N LYS A 21 4.76 -18.10 -19.83
CA LYS A 21 5.99 -18.89 -19.85
C LYS A 21 6.78 -18.74 -18.55
N LEU A 22 6.80 -17.54 -17.95
CA LEU A 22 7.39 -17.36 -16.64
C LEU A 22 6.61 -18.14 -15.58
N ILE A 23 5.29 -17.98 -15.51
CA ILE A 23 4.43 -18.67 -14.53
C ILE A 23 4.61 -20.18 -14.58
N SER A 24 4.72 -20.79 -15.77
CA SER A 24 4.92 -22.23 -15.90
C SER A 24 6.26 -22.74 -15.36
N SER A 25 7.24 -21.86 -15.16
CA SER A 25 8.53 -22.18 -14.53
C SER A 25 8.58 -21.90 -13.02
N LEU A 26 7.59 -21.19 -12.48
CA LEU A 26 7.56 -20.81 -11.06
C LEU A 26 6.87 -21.90 -10.22
N PRO A 27 7.24 -22.04 -8.93
CA PRO A 27 6.46 -22.85 -8.00
C PRO A 27 5.02 -22.34 -7.93
N THR A 28 4.06 -23.27 -7.98
CA THR A 28 2.62 -22.96 -7.88
C THR A 28 2.00 -23.70 -6.70
N ASP A 29 0.98 -23.10 -6.11
CA ASP A 29 0.16 -23.67 -5.04
C ASP A 29 -1.19 -22.95 -5.06
N LYS A 30 -2.09 -23.28 -4.14
CA LYS A 30 -3.40 -22.66 -4.03
C LYS A 30 -3.60 -22.13 -2.61
N ASP A 31 -4.12 -20.92 -2.52
CA ASP A 31 -4.74 -20.45 -1.29
C ASP A 31 -6.24 -20.74 -1.33
N TYR A 32 -6.93 -20.28 -0.28
CA TYR A 32 -8.38 -20.37 -0.15
C TYR A 32 -9.20 -19.73 -1.30
N ARG A 33 -8.58 -18.96 -2.22
CA ARG A 33 -9.26 -18.29 -3.35
C ARG A 33 -8.90 -18.89 -4.70
N GLY A 34 -7.66 -19.33 -4.90
CA GLY A 34 -7.25 -19.85 -6.20
C GLY A 34 -5.76 -20.05 -6.37
N ASN A 35 -5.35 -20.18 -7.64
CA ASN A 35 -3.98 -20.47 -8.01
C ASN A 35 -3.05 -19.29 -7.71
N LEU A 36 -1.93 -19.57 -7.07
CA LEU A 36 -0.85 -18.65 -6.82
C LEU A 36 0.42 -19.19 -7.46
N CYS A 37 1.29 -18.27 -7.86
CA CYS A 37 2.67 -18.58 -8.24
C CYS A 37 3.63 -17.79 -7.36
N LYS A 38 4.77 -18.40 -7.02
CA LYS A 38 5.79 -17.78 -6.18
C LYS A 38 6.82 -17.07 -7.06
N TYR A 39 6.77 -15.75 -7.07
CA TYR A 39 7.73 -14.91 -7.77
C TYR A 39 8.52 -14.10 -6.74
N GLN A 40 9.86 -14.17 -6.80
CA GLN A 40 10.75 -13.46 -5.88
C GLN A 40 10.34 -13.67 -4.41
N GLY A 41 10.17 -14.91 -4.00
CA GLY A 41 9.82 -15.21 -2.60
C GLY A 41 8.37 -14.91 -2.20
N CYS A 42 7.56 -14.25 -3.05
CA CYS A 42 6.21 -13.80 -2.73
C CYS A 42 5.15 -14.47 -3.62
N TRP A 43 3.97 -14.74 -3.06
CA TRP A 43 2.87 -15.39 -3.77
C TRP A 43 1.89 -14.40 -4.41
N TYR A 44 1.65 -14.57 -5.71
CA TYR A 44 0.76 -13.71 -6.51
C TYR A 44 -0.26 -14.53 -7.31
N TYR A 45 -1.46 -13.97 -7.48
CA TYR A 45 -2.33 -14.38 -8.59
C TYR A 45 -1.72 -13.93 -9.91
N TYR A 46 -2.04 -14.64 -10.98
CA TYR A 46 -1.35 -14.48 -12.25
C TYR A 46 -1.52 -13.08 -12.87
N ASN A 47 -2.72 -12.50 -12.82
CA ASN A 47 -2.94 -11.14 -13.29
C ASN A 47 -2.21 -10.09 -12.44
N THR A 48 -2.11 -10.29 -11.12
CA THR A 48 -1.28 -9.41 -10.28
C THR A 48 0.21 -9.59 -10.59
N LEU A 49 0.69 -10.81 -10.84
CA LEU A 49 2.09 -11.02 -11.24
C LEU A 49 2.39 -10.29 -12.57
N GLN A 50 1.50 -10.36 -13.55
CA GLN A 50 1.65 -9.58 -14.79
C GLN A 50 1.78 -8.07 -14.48
N ALA A 51 0.97 -7.54 -13.57
CA ALA A 51 1.04 -6.15 -13.14
C ALA A 51 2.37 -5.80 -12.45
N VAL A 52 2.88 -6.70 -11.59
CA VAL A 52 4.20 -6.56 -10.94
C VAL A 52 5.32 -6.51 -11.99
N ILE A 53 5.29 -7.40 -12.98
CA ILE A 53 6.28 -7.43 -14.08
C ILE A 53 6.19 -6.15 -14.91
N ASN A 54 4.97 -5.68 -15.22
CA ASN A 54 4.78 -4.43 -15.94
C ASN A 54 5.34 -3.24 -15.17
N PHE A 55 5.09 -3.18 -13.86
CA PHE A 55 5.68 -2.17 -12.96
C PHE A 55 7.21 -2.21 -13.01
N GLN A 56 7.82 -3.39 -12.81
CA GLN A 56 9.29 -3.54 -12.80
C GLN A 56 9.93 -3.10 -14.12
N LYS A 57 9.29 -3.39 -15.25
CA LYS A 57 9.79 -3.00 -16.58
C LYS A 57 9.61 -1.51 -16.85
N HIS A 58 8.42 -0.98 -16.60
CA HIS A 58 7.96 0.28 -17.20
C HIS A 58 7.87 1.45 -16.22
N PHE A 59 7.94 1.23 -14.91
CA PHE A 59 7.96 2.34 -13.97
C PHE A 59 9.22 3.18 -14.14
N GLN A 60 9.01 4.50 -14.12
CA GLN A 60 10.05 5.52 -14.19
C GLN A 60 10.01 6.31 -12.88
N PRO A 61 10.84 5.89 -11.90
CA PRO A 61 10.86 6.54 -10.60
C PRO A 61 11.41 7.96 -10.70
N GLN A 62 10.90 8.86 -9.88
CA GLN A 62 11.46 10.17 -9.61
C GLN A 62 12.03 10.20 -8.20
N GLU A 63 13.10 10.96 -7.98
CA GLU A 63 13.78 11.04 -6.68
C GLU A 63 12.84 11.49 -5.56
N THR A 64 11.87 12.34 -5.90
CA THR A 64 10.87 12.87 -4.97
C THR A 64 9.71 11.91 -4.70
N ASP A 65 9.56 10.79 -5.44
CA ASP A 65 8.44 9.88 -5.22
C ASP A 65 8.41 9.34 -3.78
N VAL A 66 7.20 9.25 -3.22
CA VAL A 66 6.94 8.62 -1.93
C VAL A 66 6.05 7.41 -2.13
N ILE A 67 6.50 6.27 -1.63
CA ILE A 67 5.85 4.96 -1.82
C ILE A 67 5.34 4.45 -0.49
N LEU A 68 4.02 4.26 -0.40
CA LEU A 68 3.32 3.79 0.79
C LEU A 68 3.09 2.28 0.68
N ALA A 69 3.86 1.51 1.43
CA ALA A 69 3.83 0.07 1.44
C ALA A 69 3.12 -0.47 2.70
N SER A 70 2.46 -1.62 2.57
CA SER A 70 1.90 -2.36 3.71
C SER A 70 1.52 -3.75 3.29
N SER A 71 1.48 -4.72 4.21
CA SER A 71 0.70 -5.93 3.95
C SER A 71 -0.80 -5.55 3.90
N PRO A 72 -1.64 -6.19 3.08
CA PRO A 72 -3.07 -5.87 3.02
C PRO A 72 -3.70 -5.81 4.41
N LYS A 73 -4.53 -4.79 4.65
CA LYS A 73 -5.31 -4.60 5.90
C LYS A 73 -4.49 -4.21 7.14
N SER A 74 -3.28 -3.73 6.92
CA SER A 74 -2.38 -3.23 7.97
C SER A 74 -2.45 -1.71 8.18
N GLY A 75 -3.55 -1.04 7.79
CA GLY A 75 -3.70 0.41 7.96
C GLY A 75 -3.40 1.28 6.72
N THR A 76 -3.37 0.69 5.52
CA THR A 76 -3.04 1.39 4.27
C THR A 76 -3.90 2.62 4.00
N THR A 77 -5.21 2.57 4.29
CA THR A 77 -6.11 3.72 4.09
C THR A 77 -5.72 4.90 4.96
N TRP A 78 -5.38 4.63 6.22
CA TRP A 78 -4.97 5.65 7.18
C TRP A 78 -3.61 6.23 6.81
N LEU A 79 -2.62 5.39 6.46
CA LEU A 79 -1.32 5.85 6.00
C LEU A 79 -1.44 6.75 4.76
N LYS A 80 -2.29 6.39 3.79
CA LYS A 80 -2.56 7.22 2.59
C LYS A 80 -3.16 8.57 2.97
N ALA A 81 -4.22 8.56 3.78
CA ALA A 81 -4.91 9.79 4.20
C ALA A 81 -3.96 10.72 4.95
N LEU A 82 -3.23 10.21 5.94
CA LEU A 82 -2.31 11.02 6.73
C LEU A 82 -1.15 11.57 5.90
N THR A 83 -0.59 10.77 4.99
CA THR A 83 0.48 11.25 4.11
C THR A 83 -0.02 12.36 3.17
N VAL A 84 -1.22 12.20 2.60
CA VAL A 84 -1.83 13.25 1.76
C VAL A 84 -2.07 14.51 2.58
N ALA A 85 -2.72 14.39 3.75
CA ALA A 85 -2.99 15.53 4.61
C ALA A 85 -1.72 16.28 5.01
N LEU A 86 -0.67 15.53 5.37
CA LEU A 86 0.60 16.10 5.78
C LEU A 86 1.30 16.88 4.67
N LEU A 87 1.22 16.42 3.42
CA LEU A 87 1.85 17.07 2.26
C LEU A 87 1.02 18.22 1.68
N GLU A 88 -0.30 18.18 1.88
CA GLU A 88 -1.20 19.26 1.44
C GLU A 88 -1.32 20.38 2.49
N ARG A 89 -0.92 20.16 3.75
CA ARG A 89 -1.11 21.12 4.84
C ARG A 89 -0.57 22.53 4.55
N SER A 90 0.60 22.63 3.91
CA SER A 90 1.25 23.92 3.63
C SER A 90 0.58 24.71 2.49
N LYS A 91 -0.36 24.08 1.77
CA LYS A 91 -1.16 24.74 0.73
C LYS A 91 -2.46 25.31 1.30
N HIS A 92 -2.87 24.83 2.47
CA HIS A 92 -4.15 25.17 3.11
C HIS A 92 -3.97 26.11 4.31
N VAL A 93 -3.08 27.11 4.21
CA VAL A 93 -2.76 28.04 5.30
C VAL A 93 -3.85 29.10 5.51
N ASP A 94 -4.61 29.43 4.46
CA ASP A 94 -5.75 30.36 4.52
C ASP A 94 -7.06 29.60 4.19
N ASP A 95 -7.92 29.43 5.21
CA ASP A 95 -9.23 28.73 5.15
C ASP A 95 -10.28 29.46 4.29
N ASP A 96 -10.03 30.73 3.91
CA ASP A 96 -10.99 31.59 3.22
C ASP A 96 -10.90 31.54 1.68
N ASP A 97 -9.98 30.77 1.09
CA ASP A 97 -9.92 30.59 -0.38
C ASP A 97 -10.85 29.44 -0.83
N PRO A 98 -11.93 29.71 -1.59
CA PRO A 98 -12.83 28.68 -2.11
C PRO A 98 -12.17 27.71 -3.11
N LEU A 99 -10.93 27.96 -3.54
CA LEU A 99 -10.11 27.04 -4.35
C LEU A 99 -9.26 26.08 -3.49
N ASN A 100 -9.25 26.24 -2.17
CA ASN A 100 -8.43 25.48 -1.22
C ASN A 100 -9.15 24.20 -0.73
N HIS A 101 -9.58 23.36 -1.68
CA HIS A 101 -10.32 22.14 -1.35
C HIS A 101 -9.37 20.95 -1.13
N HIS A 102 -9.24 20.53 0.14
CA HIS A 102 -8.42 19.38 0.50
C HIS A 102 -8.87 18.10 -0.24
N PRO A 103 -7.98 17.36 -0.93
CA PRO A 103 -8.37 16.20 -1.76
C PRO A 103 -9.15 15.10 -1.02
N LEU A 104 -8.87 14.91 0.26
CA LEU A 104 -9.57 13.92 1.10
C LEU A 104 -11.05 14.23 1.37
N LEU A 105 -11.51 15.45 1.10
CA LEU A 105 -12.92 15.81 1.26
C LEU A 105 -13.77 15.34 0.06
N SER A 106 -13.17 15.20 -1.13
CA SER A 106 -13.85 14.78 -2.36
C SER A 106 -13.56 13.34 -2.74
N ASP A 107 -12.38 12.82 -2.40
CA ASP A 107 -11.89 11.55 -2.92
C ASP A 107 -11.46 10.58 -1.82
N ASN A 108 -11.72 9.30 -2.07
CA ASN A 108 -11.21 8.23 -1.22
C ASN A 108 -9.66 8.20 -1.30
N PRO A 109 -8.93 7.97 -0.19
CA PRO A 109 -7.46 7.91 -0.19
C PRO A 109 -6.87 6.92 -1.21
N HIS A 110 -7.60 5.84 -1.52
CA HIS A 110 -7.17 4.85 -2.53
C HIS A 110 -7.25 5.37 -3.97
N GLY A 111 -8.07 6.40 -4.24
CA GLY A 111 -8.14 7.09 -5.53
C GLY A 111 -7.02 8.11 -5.71
N ILE A 112 -6.68 8.83 -4.62
CA ILE A 112 -5.61 9.84 -4.59
C ILE A 112 -4.24 9.17 -4.69
N VAL A 113 -4.01 8.11 -3.88
CA VAL A 113 -2.75 7.36 -3.87
C VAL A 113 -2.98 5.97 -4.48
N PRO A 114 -2.74 5.76 -5.77
CA PRO A 114 -3.06 4.51 -6.45
C PRO A 114 -2.05 3.40 -6.09
N PHE A 115 -2.49 2.15 -6.13
CA PHE A 115 -1.58 1.01 -6.08
C PHE A 115 -0.94 0.72 -7.44
N PHE A 116 0.37 0.46 -7.46
CA PHE A 116 1.07 0.05 -8.68
C PHE A 116 0.43 -1.20 -9.29
N GLU A 117 0.38 -2.30 -8.55
CA GLU A 117 0.01 -3.62 -9.05
C GLU A 117 -1.50 -3.90 -9.08
N ASN A 118 -2.33 -3.02 -8.51
CA ASN A 118 -3.78 -3.21 -8.42
C ASN A 118 -4.61 -2.13 -9.11
N ASN A 119 -4.10 -0.90 -9.26
CA ASN A 119 -4.84 0.19 -9.90
C ASN A 119 -4.22 0.66 -11.21
N LEU A 120 -2.89 0.72 -11.28
CA LEU A 120 -2.17 1.24 -12.44
C LEU A 120 -1.79 0.13 -13.42
N TYR A 121 -0.81 -0.69 -13.06
CA TYR A 121 -0.19 -1.68 -13.93
C TYR A 121 -1.04 -2.92 -14.21
N LEU A 122 -2.11 -3.10 -13.43
CA LEU A 122 -3.16 -4.09 -13.69
C LEU A 122 -4.06 -3.68 -14.87
N LYS A 123 -4.23 -2.37 -15.10
CA LYS A 123 -5.11 -1.84 -16.15
C LYS A 123 -4.37 -1.58 -17.47
N SER A 124 -3.10 -1.21 -17.40
CA SER A 124 -2.24 -0.93 -18.55
C SER A 124 -0.79 -1.28 -18.22
N SER A 125 -0.01 -1.80 -19.18
CA SER A 125 1.43 -2.02 -18.98
C SER A 125 2.22 -0.73 -18.87
N THR A 126 1.71 0.36 -19.45
CA THR A 126 2.31 1.70 -19.45
C THR A 126 1.23 2.74 -19.07
N PRO A 127 0.82 2.79 -17.79
CA PRO A 127 -0.18 3.75 -17.32
C PRO A 127 0.37 5.18 -17.43
N ASP A 128 -0.49 6.12 -17.79
CA ASP A 128 -0.16 7.53 -17.74
C ASP A 128 -0.12 8.01 -16.28
N LEU A 129 1.05 8.45 -15.84
CA LEU A 129 1.30 8.92 -14.47
C LEU A 129 1.32 10.45 -14.36
N THR A 130 1.15 11.18 -15.47
CA THR A 130 1.23 12.65 -15.49
C THR A 130 0.21 13.31 -14.57
N LYS A 131 -0.98 12.72 -14.43
CA LYS A 131 -2.03 13.18 -13.51
C LYS A 131 -1.67 13.12 -12.02
N TYR A 132 -0.62 12.37 -11.65
CA TYR A 132 -0.11 12.31 -10.27
C TYR A 132 1.03 13.29 -10.04
N SER A 133 1.54 13.92 -11.11
CA SER A 133 2.50 15.00 -11.03
C SER A 133 1.74 16.32 -10.83
N SER A 134 2.00 17.03 -9.74
CA SER A 134 1.50 18.39 -9.56
C SER A 134 2.39 19.42 -10.27
N SER A 135 1.82 20.56 -10.64
CA SER A 135 2.58 21.76 -11.06
C SER A 135 3.35 22.42 -9.90
N SER A 136 2.96 22.09 -8.66
CA SER A 136 3.60 22.48 -7.40
C SER A 136 4.66 21.43 -6.99
N PRO A 137 5.68 21.76 -6.16
CA PRO A 137 6.76 20.85 -5.77
C PRO A 137 6.35 19.63 -4.90
N SER A 138 5.06 19.27 -4.83
CA SER A 138 4.62 18.09 -4.08
C SER A 138 5.07 16.79 -4.74
N PRO A 139 5.54 15.81 -3.94
CA PRO A 139 5.97 14.52 -4.46
C PRO A 139 4.79 13.70 -4.97
N ARG A 140 5.04 12.83 -5.97
CA ARG A 140 4.02 11.86 -6.40
C ARG A 140 3.87 10.79 -5.33
N LEU A 141 2.63 10.44 -5.01
CA LEU A 141 2.31 9.40 -4.03
C LEU A 141 1.85 8.13 -4.74
N PHE A 142 2.49 7.02 -4.41
CA PHE A 142 2.08 5.70 -4.87
C PHE A 142 1.96 4.73 -3.70
N ALA A 143 1.27 3.62 -3.90
CA ALA A 143 1.17 2.57 -2.90
C ALA A 143 1.47 1.18 -3.47
N THR A 144 1.81 0.26 -2.58
CA THR A 144 2.01 -1.14 -2.95
C THR A 144 1.77 -2.10 -1.79
N HIS A 145 1.47 -3.35 -2.13
CA HIS A 145 1.54 -4.50 -1.25
C HIS A 145 2.71 -5.44 -1.59
N MET A 146 3.58 -5.09 -2.54
CA MET A 146 4.79 -5.86 -2.86
C MET A 146 5.76 -5.90 -1.66
N PRO A 147 6.54 -6.99 -1.48
CA PRO A 147 7.66 -6.99 -0.54
C PRO A 147 8.76 -6.04 -1.01
N LEU A 148 9.64 -5.63 -0.09
CA LEU A 148 10.59 -4.56 -0.35
C LEU A 148 11.53 -4.86 -1.53
N HIS A 149 12.04 -6.09 -1.65
CA HIS A 149 12.97 -6.46 -2.71
C HIS A 149 12.31 -6.42 -4.10
N THR A 150 11.09 -6.91 -4.24
CA THR A 150 10.32 -6.84 -5.50
C THR A 150 10.01 -5.40 -5.89
N LEU A 151 9.67 -4.56 -4.90
CA LEU A 151 9.50 -3.12 -5.12
C LEU A 151 10.81 -2.47 -5.61
N LYS A 152 11.92 -2.72 -4.91
CA LYS A 152 13.25 -2.12 -5.22
C LYS A 152 13.71 -2.39 -6.64
N GLU A 153 13.38 -3.55 -7.23
CA GLU A 153 13.70 -3.82 -8.63
C GLU A 153 13.04 -2.83 -9.61
N GLY A 154 11.78 -2.48 -9.38
CA GLY A 154 11.10 -1.48 -10.21
C GLY A 154 11.58 -0.05 -9.96
N LEU A 155 12.14 0.20 -8.77
CA LEU A 155 12.74 1.50 -8.44
C LEU A 155 14.15 1.68 -9.03
N LYS A 156 14.78 0.63 -9.56
CA LYS A 156 16.06 0.71 -10.30
C LYS A 156 17.15 1.51 -9.55
N GLY A 157 17.19 1.40 -8.23
CA GLY A 157 18.14 2.12 -7.36
C GLY A 157 17.80 3.59 -7.05
N SER A 158 16.65 4.09 -7.52
CA SER A 158 16.18 5.46 -7.25
C SER A 158 16.08 5.75 -5.74
N PRO A 159 16.39 6.98 -5.31
CA PRO A 159 16.37 7.38 -3.89
C PRO A 159 14.97 7.64 -3.32
N CYS A 160 13.90 7.12 -3.94
CA CYS A 160 12.52 7.32 -3.48
C CYS A 160 12.36 6.97 -2.00
N LYS A 161 11.53 7.74 -1.29
CA LYS A 161 11.17 7.43 0.10
C LYS A 161 10.10 6.35 0.13
N ILE A 162 10.23 5.42 1.07
CA ILE A 162 9.34 4.29 1.27
C ILE A 162 8.85 4.31 2.71
N VAL A 163 7.53 4.34 2.91
CA VAL A 163 6.91 4.24 4.24
C VAL A 163 6.16 2.92 4.31
N PHE A 164 6.55 2.05 5.22
CA PHE A 164 5.91 0.77 5.45
C PHE A 164 5.07 0.78 6.72
N MET A 165 3.80 0.37 6.60
CA MET A 165 2.92 0.14 7.75
C MET A 165 2.77 -1.36 8.05
N CYS A 166 3.22 -1.74 9.24
CA CYS A 166 3.03 -3.07 9.81
C CYS A 166 1.81 -3.08 10.74
N ARG A 167 1.19 -4.25 10.92
CA ARG A 167 0.15 -4.49 11.92
C ARG A 167 0.31 -5.89 12.49
N ASN A 168 -0.18 -6.13 13.71
CA ASN A 168 -0.28 -7.48 14.25
C ASN A 168 -0.96 -8.43 13.24
N ALA A 169 -0.30 -9.55 12.92
CA ALA A 169 -0.76 -10.48 11.90
C ALA A 169 -2.15 -11.08 12.20
N LYS A 170 -2.49 -11.28 13.48
CA LYS A 170 -3.81 -11.79 13.89
C LYS A 170 -4.90 -10.76 13.58
N ASP A 171 -4.66 -9.51 13.95
CA ASP A 171 -5.62 -8.42 13.71
C ASP A 171 -5.77 -8.10 12.22
N ALA A 172 -4.67 -8.15 11.47
CA ALA A 172 -4.67 -8.02 10.01
C ALA A 172 -5.47 -9.14 9.35
N LEU A 173 -5.32 -10.40 9.81
CA LEU A 173 -6.07 -11.55 9.31
C LEU A 173 -7.58 -11.39 9.54
N ILE A 174 -7.99 -10.99 10.75
CA ILE A 174 -9.42 -10.74 11.05
C ILE A 174 -9.96 -9.62 10.15
N SER A 175 -9.23 -8.51 10.03
CA SER A 175 -9.63 -7.41 9.13
C SER A 175 -9.73 -7.85 7.67
N LEU A 176 -8.83 -8.72 7.21
CA LEU A 176 -8.86 -9.28 5.87
C LEU A 176 -10.05 -10.22 5.66
N TRP A 177 -10.38 -11.05 6.64
CA TRP A 177 -11.53 -11.94 6.58
C TRP A 177 -12.83 -11.15 6.38
N TYR A 178 -13.13 -10.19 7.26
CA TYR A 178 -14.33 -9.35 7.12
C TYR A 178 -14.35 -8.55 5.81
N PHE A 179 -13.22 -7.94 5.45
CA PHE A 179 -13.11 -7.20 4.20
C PHE A 179 -13.38 -8.08 2.97
N ARG A 180 -12.86 -9.30 2.96
CA ARG A 180 -13.02 -10.25 1.87
C ARG A 180 -14.47 -10.70 1.73
N CYS A 181 -15.09 -11.12 2.83
CA CYS A 181 -16.49 -11.52 2.83
C CYS A 181 -17.37 -10.41 2.27
N LYS A 182 -17.19 -9.16 2.75
CA LYS A 182 -17.92 -8.00 2.22
C LYS A 182 -17.65 -7.76 0.73
N TYR A 183 -16.38 -7.78 0.32
CA TYR A 183 -15.99 -7.50 -1.06
C TYR A 183 -16.52 -8.54 -2.06
N GLN A 184 -16.54 -9.81 -1.67
CA GLN A 184 -17.00 -10.92 -2.50
C GLN A 184 -18.50 -11.23 -2.31
N LYS A 185 -19.21 -10.44 -1.49
CA LYS A 185 -20.61 -10.69 -1.11
C LYS A 185 -20.81 -12.09 -0.52
N LEU A 186 -19.82 -12.58 0.21
CA LEU A 186 -19.87 -13.84 0.95
C LEU A 186 -20.33 -13.58 2.38
N GLU A 187 -20.98 -14.58 2.97
CA GLU A 187 -21.27 -14.57 4.40
C GLU A 187 -19.96 -14.67 5.22
N VAL A 188 -19.96 -14.00 6.38
CA VAL A 188 -18.84 -14.04 7.31
C VAL A 188 -18.93 -15.34 8.13
N THR A 189 -18.29 -16.40 7.64
CA THR A 189 -18.33 -17.71 8.28
C THR A 189 -16.96 -18.14 8.82
N ARG A 190 -16.98 -18.95 9.89
CA ARG A 190 -15.78 -19.49 10.52
C ARG A 190 -14.93 -20.32 9.57
N SER A 191 -15.55 -21.06 8.65
CA SER A 191 -14.83 -21.91 7.68
C SER A 191 -13.96 -21.09 6.72
N VAL A 192 -14.40 -19.88 6.35
CA VAL A 192 -13.58 -18.95 5.55
C VAL A 192 -12.38 -18.47 6.36
N LEU A 193 -12.57 -18.12 7.63
CA LEU A 193 -11.47 -17.72 8.52
C LEU A 193 -10.46 -18.85 8.70
N GLU A 194 -10.91 -20.08 8.94
CA GLU A 194 -10.04 -21.25 9.11
C GLU A 194 -9.20 -21.51 7.85
N SER A 195 -9.82 -21.48 6.66
CA SER A 195 -9.11 -21.60 5.38
C SER A 195 -8.05 -20.50 5.17
N MET A 196 -8.38 -19.26 5.55
CA MET A 196 -7.46 -18.12 5.47
C MET A 196 -6.30 -18.26 6.47
N PHE A 197 -6.59 -18.72 7.69
CA PHE A 197 -5.60 -18.95 8.73
C PHE A 197 -4.62 -20.06 8.34
N GLU A 198 -5.12 -21.19 7.82
CA GLU A 198 -4.27 -22.27 7.31
C GLU A 198 -3.35 -21.81 6.19
N SER A 199 -3.88 -21.04 5.23
CA SER A 199 -3.10 -20.43 4.15
C SER A 199 -1.99 -19.51 4.69
N LEU A 200 -2.30 -18.68 5.69
CA LEU A 200 -1.35 -17.80 6.36
C LEU A 200 -0.24 -18.60 7.08
N CYS A 201 -0.61 -19.66 7.83
CA CYS A 201 0.33 -20.50 8.55
C CYS A 201 1.28 -21.26 7.61
N ARG A 202 0.78 -21.73 6.46
CA ARG A 202 1.61 -22.33 5.40
C ARG A 202 2.52 -21.32 4.70
N GLY A 203 2.27 -20.01 4.87
CA GLY A 203 2.93 -18.95 4.11
C GLY A 203 2.53 -18.91 2.64
N VAL A 204 1.46 -19.61 2.26
CA VAL A 204 0.91 -19.64 0.90
C VAL A 204 -0.38 -18.83 0.88
N ASN A 205 -0.21 -17.51 0.82
CA ASN A 205 -1.29 -16.55 0.78
C ASN A 205 -0.90 -15.38 -0.11
N PHE A 206 -1.86 -14.69 -0.71
CA PHE A 206 -1.58 -13.51 -1.53
C PHE A 206 -0.72 -12.46 -0.80
N TYR A 207 0.39 -12.05 -1.42
CA TYR A 207 1.48 -11.22 -0.86
C TYR A 207 2.27 -11.84 0.32
N GLY A 208 2.07 -13.12 0.59
CA GLY A 208 2.79 -13.86 1.62
C GLY A 208 4.10 -14.49 1.12
N PRO A 209 4.92 -15.04 2.03
CA PRO A 209 4.66 -15.16 3.48
C PRO A 209 4.69 -13.82 4.22
N ILE A 210 3.76 -13.60 5.16
CA ILE A 210 3.65 -12.33 5.90
C ILE A 210 4.92 -11.97 6.68
N TRP A 211 5.59 -12.99 7.24
CA TRP A 211 6.80 -12.81 8.04
C TRP A 211 7.94 -12.26 7.18
N ASP A 212 8.19 -12.87 6.02
CA ASP A 212 9.22 -12.42 5.09
C ASP A 212 8.89 -11.04 4.53
N HIS A 213 7.61 -10.77 4.26
CA HIS A 213 7.13 -9.46 3.83
C HIS A 213 7.49 -8.37 4.84
N VAL A 214 7.07 -8.53 6.10
CA VAL A 214 7.34 -7.56 7.17
C VAL A 214 8.83 -7.46 7.47
N LEU A 215 9.55 -8.59 7.56
CA LEU A 215 10.99 -8.61 7.84
C LEU A 215 11.80 -7.92 6.74
N SER A 216 11.36 -7.99 5.47
CA SER A 216 12.03 -7.30 4.37
C SER A 216 12.05 -5.78 4.59
N TYR A 217 10.92 -5.19 5.01
CA TYR A 217 10.82 -3.76 5.30
C TYR A 217 11.48 -3.38 6.61
N TRP A 218 11.37 -4.21 7.64
CA TRP A 218 12.05 -3.99 8.92
C TRP A 218 13.57 -3.91 8.71
N ARG A 219 14.18 -4.91 8.06
CA ARG A 219 15.62 -4.91 7.76
C ARG A 219 16.00 -3.74 6.87
N GLY A 220 15.21 -3.46 5.83
CA GLY A 220 15.43 -2.31 4.96
C GLY A 220 15.44 -0.97 5.70
N SER A 221 14.59 -0.81 6.73
CA SER A 221 14.59 0.40 7.57
C SER A 221 15.80 0.54 8.48
N LEU A 222 16.43 -0.58 8.85
CA LEU A 222 17.69 -0.56 9.61
C LEU A 222 18.90 -0.29 8.71
N GLU A 223 18.88 -0.83 7.50
CA GLU A 223 19.95 -0.68 6.49
C GLU A 223 19.98 0.74 5.89
N ASP A 224 18.82 1.33 5.62
CA ASP A 224 18.69 2.66 5.02
C ASP A 224 17.53 3.45 5.63
N PRO A 225 17.69 3.94 6.88
CA PRO A 225 16.65 4.69 7.58
C PRO A 225 16.32 6.03 6.91
N SER A 226 17.17 6.51 6.01
CA SER A 226 16.93 7.75 5.25
C SER A 226 15.92 7.56 4.12
N ARG A 227 15.73 6.32 3.65
CA ARG A 227 14.82 5.97 2.56
C ARG A 227 13.69 5.02 2.95
N VAL A 228 13.81 4.27 4.04
CA VAL A 228 12.77 3.32 4.46
C VAL A 228 12.34 3.59 5.89
N LEU A 229 11.11 4.06 6.06
CA LEU A 229 10.47 4.24 7.36
C LEU A 229 9.59 3.04 7.69
N PHE A 230 9.84 2.37 8.80
CA PHE A 230 8.98 1.32 9.34
C PHE A 230 8.09 1.86 10.46
N MET A 231 6.77 1.76 10.28
CA MET A 231 5.75 2.19 11.23
C MET A 231 4.87 1.02 11.65
N LYS A 232 4.26 1.10 12.84
CA LYS A 232 3.30 0.12 13.33
C LYS A 232 1.92 0.75 13.50
N TYR A 233 0.90 0.04 13.06
CA TYR A 233 -0.50 0.46 13.17
C TYR A 233 -0.92 0.65 14.63
N GLU A 234 -0.40 -0.17 15.54
CA GLU A 234 -0.67 -0.10 16.96
C GLU A 234 -0.11 1.19 17.58
N GLU A 235 1.13 1.55 17.24
CA GLU A 235 1.77 2.81 17.68
C GLU A 235 1.05 4.04 17.12
N MET A 236 0.56 3.96 15.87
CA MET A 236 -0.27 5.02 15.29
C MET A 236 -1.54 5.26 16.10
N LYS A 237 -2.15 4.21 16.68
CA LYS A 237 -3.35 4.34 17.51
C LYS A 237 -3.06 4.84 18.91
N GLU A 238 -1.94 4.39 19.49
CA GLU A 238 -1.54 4.73 20.86
C GLU A 238 -0.99 6.16 20.94
N GLU A 239 -0.13 6.53 19.99
CA GLU A 239 0.56 7.81 19.95
C GLU A 239 0.49 8.46 18.55
N PRO A 240 -0.71 8.83 18.07
CA PRO A 240 -0.90 9.34 16.70
C PRO A 240 -0.04 10.55 16.38
N TYR A 241 0.16 11.48 17.33
CA TYR A 241 1.00 12.67 17.11
C TYR A 241 2.46 12.34 16.96
N ALA A 242 3.01 11.51 17.84
CA ALA A 242 4.42 11.13 17.77
C ALA A 242 4.71 10.44 16.42
N GLN A 243 3.80 9.57 15.98
CA GLN A 243 3.96 8.91 14.69
C GLN A 243 3.76 9.84 13.49
N LEU A 244 2.87 10.84 13.59
CA LEU A 244 2.70 11.88 12.57
C LEU A 244 3.91 12.79 12.46
N THR A 245 4.47 13.26 13.57
CA THR A 245 5.71 14.06 13.60
C THR A 245 6.86 13.26 12.98
N ARG A 246 7.01 11.98 13.37
CA ARG A 246 8.02 11.09 12.80
C ARG A 246 7.85 10.89 11.28
N LEU A 247 6.61 10.78 10.79
CA LEU A 247 6.32 10.71 9.37
C LEU A 247 6.69 12.03 8.66
N ALA A 248 6.36 13.17 9.26
CA ALA A 248 6.65 14.51 8.75
C ALA A 248 8.15 14.76 8.59
N GLU A 249 8.92 14.46 9.62
CA GLU A 249 10.38 14.52 9.62
C GLU A 249 10.98 13.62 8.53
N PHE A 250 10.54 12.36 8.46
CA PHE A 250 11.02 11.43 7.44
C PHE A 250 10.70 11.91 6.02
N LEU A 251 9.53 12.49 5.78
CA LEU A 251 9.15 13.04 4.49
C LEU A 251 9.86 14.36 4.16
N GLY A 252 10.53 14.99 5.14
CA GLY A 252 11.26 16.25 4.95
C GLY A 252 10.37 17.48 5.03
N CYS A 253 9.23 17.35 5.71
CA CYS A 253 8.30 18.44 5.97
C CYS A 253 7.93 18.44 7.46
N PRO A 254 8.87 18.66 8.40
CA PRO A 254 8.59 18.69 9.84
C PRO A 254 7.57 19.79 10.18
N PHE A 255 6.84 19.61 11.28
CA PHE A 255 5.95 20.66 11.79
C PHE A 255 6.76 21.88 12.25
N THR A 256 6.21 23.07 12.06
CA THR A 256 6.81 24.31 12.58
C THR A 256 6.52 24.47 14.07
N GLU A 257 7.32 25.25 14.80
CA GLU A 257 7.06 25.57 16.21
C GLU A 257 5.64 26.13 16.41
N GLU A 258 5.17 26.97 15.49
CA GLU A 258 3.81 27.51 15.52
C GLU A 258 2.72 26.42 15.36
N GLU A 259 2.91 25.45 14.45
CA GLU A 259 2.01 24.30 14.32
C GLU A 259 1.99 23.45 15.60
N GLU A 260 3.13 23.33 16.28
CA GLU A 260 3.24 22.59 17.54
C GLU A 260 2.64 23.33 18.75
N GLU A 261 2.76 24.66 18.80
CA GLU A 261 2.17 25.50 19.86
C GLU A 261 0.65 25.56 19.75
N ARG A 262 0.12 25.76 18.53
CA ARG A 262 -1.34 25.77 18.26
C ARG A 262 -2.00 24.45 18.69
N ARG A 263 -1.25 23.34 18.62
CA ARG A 263 -1.65 21.99 19.02
C ARG A 263 -1.78 21.82 20.54
N CYS A 264 -0.90 22.43 21.34
CA CYS A 264 -0.98 22.31 22.82
C CYS A 264 -2.28 22.91 23.40
N GLY A 265 -3.03 23.71 22.61
CA GLY A 265 -4.31 24.29 23.00
C GLY A 265 -5.56 23.52 22.55
N GLN A 266 -5.46 22.42 21.78
CA GLN A 266 -6.61 21.69 21.23
C GLN A 266 -6.59 20.21 21.61
N ASP A 267 -7.63 19.74 22.29
CA ASP A 267 -7.82 18.34 22.69
C ASP A 267 -8.42 17.55 21.50
N LEU A 268 -7.60 16.71 20.86
CA LEU A 268 -7.91 16.09 19.56
C LEU A 268 -8.73 14.78 19.65
N GLY A 269 -9.59 14.64 20.66
CA GLY A 269 -10.56 13.53 20.74
C GLY A 269 -11.56 13.45 19.57
N THR A 270 -11.55 14.42 18.64
CA THR A 270 -12.57 14.63 17.61
C THR A 270 -12.08 14.60 16.15
N LEU A 271 -10.78 14.46 15.87
CA LEU A 271 -10.25 14.59 14.50
C LEU A 271 -9.93 13.26 13.77
N LEU A 272 -10.25 12.11 14.37
CA LEU A 272 -10.08 10.81 13.71
C LEU A 272 -11.45 10.13 13.55
N PRO A 273 -11.97 9.95 12.32
CA PRO A 273 -13.16 9.13 12.12
C PRO A 273 -12.86 7.68 12.50
N ALA A 274 -13.77 7.08 13.26
CA ALA A 274 -13.76 5.69 13.72
C ALA A 274 -13.71 4.65 12.58
#